data_AF-S6V1H0-F1
#
_entry.id   AF-S6V1H0-F1
#
_cell.length_a   1.000
_cell.length_b   1.000
_cell.length_c   1.000
_cell.angle_alpha   90.00
_cell.angle_beta   90.00
_cell.angle_gamma   90.00
#
_symmetry.space_group_name_H-M   'P 1'
#
loop_
_entity.id
_entity.type
_entity.pdbx_description
1 polymer ?
#
loop_
_entity_poly.entity_id
_entity_poly.type
_entity_poly.pdbx_seq_one_letter_code
_entity_poly.pdbx_strand_id
1 'polypeptide(L)' 'SRVELWGKGVLASEVATQAGTIPYQIFCNLRRVPRIYSES' A
#
# COMPACT_ATOMS: atom_id res chain seq x y z
N SER A 1 2.99 9.91 15.82
CA SER A 1 2.56 10.43 14.51
C SER A 1 2.10 9.29 13.62
N ARG A 2 1.00 9.45 12.87
CA ARG A 2 0.48 8.41 11.94
C ARG A 2 1.15 8.59 10.57
N VAL A 3 1.60 7.49 9.96
CA VAL A 3 2.19 7.49 8.61
C VAL A 3 1.30 6.67 7.68
N GLU A 4 0.99 7.21 6.51
CA GLU A 4 0.25 6.54 5.45
C GLU A 4 1.23 6.19 4.32
N LEU A 5 1.53 4.91 4.14
CA LEU A 5 2.47 4.44 3.10
C LEU A 5 1.84 4.48 1.71
N TRP A 6 0.55 4.17 1.63
CA TRP A 6 -0.32 4.35 0.47
C TRP A 6 -1.77 4.39 0.97
N GLY A 7 -2.67 5.00 0.21
CA GLY A 7 -4.08 5.14 0.58
C GLY A 7 -4.74 6.32 -0.13
N LYS A 8 -5.56 7.08 0.61
CA LYS A 8 -6.29 8.22 0.07
C LYS A 8 -5.36 9.39 -0.29
N GLY A 9 -4.29 9.58 0.48
CA GLY A 9 -3.36 10.71 0.29
C GLY A 9 -2.10 10.37 -0.52
N VAL A 10 -1.81 9.08 -0.71
CA VAL A 10 -0.59 8.61 -1.39
C VAL A 10 -0.96 7.45 -2.31
N LEU A 11 -0.77 7.61 -3.61
CA LEU A 11 -1.14 6.57 -4.58
C LEU A 11 -0.13 5.43 -4.53
N ALA A 12 -0.63 4.18 -4.38
CA ALA A 12 0.22 2.99 -4.39
C ALA A 12 1.01 2.83 -5.71
N SER A 13 0.49 3.38 -6.82
CA SER A 13 1.18 3.40 -8.11
C SER A 13 2.41 4.28 -8.11
N GLU A 14 2.34 5.47 -7.53
CA GLU A 14 3.49 6.37 -7.44
C GLU A 14 4.58 5.77 -6.54
N VAL A 15 4.18 5.12 -5.44
CA VAL A 15 5.08 4.40 -4.55
C VAL A 15 5.78 3.25 -5.31
N ALA A 16 5.03 2.49 -6.09
CA ALA A 16 5.58 1.40 -6.90
C ALA A 16 6.58 1.90 -7.95
N THR A 17 6.24 2.95 -8.68
CA THR A 17 7.14 3.56 -9.68
C THR A 17 8.45 4.03 -9.04
N GLN A 18 8.38 4.71 -7.89
CA GLN A 18 9.57 5.16 -7.18
C GLN A 18 10.40 4.00 -6.62
N ALA A 19 9.76 2.90 -6.23
CA ALA A 19 10.42 1.68 -5.77
C ALA A 19 10.91 0.77 -6.92
N GLY A 20 10.73 1.17 -8.19
CA GLY A 20 11.14 0.36 -9.35
C GLY A 20 10.33 -0.93 -9.52
N THR A 21 9.09 -0.96 -9.04
CA THR A 21 8.21 -2.13 -9.09
C THR A 21 6.82 -1.76 -9.64
N ILE A 22 5.92 -2.74 -9.69
CA ILE A 22 4.52 -2.55 -10.09
C ILE A 22 3.60 -2.58 -8.86
N PRO A 23 2.44 -1.89 -8.90
CA PRO A 23 1.52 -1.83 -7.75
C PRO A 23 1.14 -3.22 -7.22
N TYR A 24 0.94 -4.17 -8.13
CA TYR A 24 0.59 -5.55 -7.80
C TYR A 24 1.63 -6.24 -6.91
N GLN A 25 2.92 -6.00 -7.15
CA GLN A 25 3.99 -6.55 -6.32
C GLN A 25 3.93 -6.00 -4.89
N ILE A 26 3.58 -4.74 -4.70
CA ILE A 26 3.37 -4.16 -3.37
C ILE A 26 2.22 -4.87 -2.66
N PHE A 27 1.07 -5.02 -3.32
CA PHE A 27 -0.10 -5.64 -2.73
C PHE A 27 0.09 -7.14 -2.44
N CYS A 28 0.72 -7.87 -3.34
CA CYS A 28 0.95 -9.30 -3.18
C CYS A 28 2.03 -9.63 -2.14
N ASN A 29 2.99 -8.71 -1.94
CA ASN A 29 4.06 -8.90 -0.95
C ASN A 29 3.72 -8.34 0.44
N LEU A 30 2.44 -8.03 0.73
CA LEU A 30 1.99 -7.67 2.07
C LEU A 30 2.10 -8.89 2.99
N ARG A 31 3.06 -8.84 3.92
CA ARG A 31 3.34 -9.92 4.86
C ARG A 31 3.32 -9.37 6.29
N ARG A 32 2.80 -10.15 7.24
CA ARG A 32 2.84 -9.88 8.68
C ARG A 32 2.12 -8.60 9.14
N VAL A 33 1.19 -8.08 8.35
CA VAL A 33 0.34 -6.92 8.72
C VAL A 33 -1.11 -7.37 8.95
N PRO A 34 -1.81 -6.85 9.98
CA PRO A 34 -3.22 -7.15 10.18
C PRO A 34 -4.07 -6.55 9.06
N ARG A 35 -4.99 -7.34 8.51
CA ARG A 35 -5.98 -6.87 7.52
C ARG A 35 -7.25 -6.51 8.27
N ILE A 36 -7.56 -5.23 8.35
CA ILE A 36 -8.78 -4.72 8.96
C ILE A 36 -9.74 -4.42 7.82
N TYR A 37 -10.81 -5.20 7.73
CA TYR A 37 -11.89 -4.97 6.79
C TYR A 37 -12.93 -4.08 7.48
N SER A 38 -13.22 -2.93 6.87
CA SER A 38 -14.37 -2.12 7.27
C SER A 38 -15.50 -2.50 6.32
N GLU A 39 -16.55 -3.11 6.84
CA GLU A 39 -17.80 -3.19 6.07
C GLU A 39 -18.38 -1.77 5.96
N SER A 40 -18.94 -1.47 4.79
CA SER A 40 -19.59 -0.20 4.48
C SER A 40 -21.10 -0.36 4.66
#